data_AF-A0A0P4UX61-F1
#
_entry.id   AF-A0A0P4UX61-F1
#
_cell.length_a   1.000
_cell.length_b   1.000
_cell.length_c   1.000
_cell.angle_alpha   90.00
_cell.angle_beta   90.00
_cell.angle_gamma   90.00
#
_symmetry.space_group_name_H-M   'P 1'
#
loop_
_entity.id
_entity.type
_entity.pdbx_description
1 polymer ?
#
loop_
_entity_poly.entity_id
_entity_poly.type
_entity_poly.pdbx_seq_one_letter_code
_entity_poly.pdbx_strand_id
1 'polypeptide(L)'
;MSNEVAKVEVIASPEFQRRLKALAKRYRKVYDDLQPIFEDLESGIFLGDQISGTNYTVLKLRIRKCSTTEKILMDSDRLPNIHPGEILRMEFLEPLEITPYRLSKDIGVAQTRIGEILSEKHSITADTALRLSKYFGNSAQFWMNLQTQYDLRQAQEENREIYTHIPVVQLTHLN
;
A
#
# COMPACT_ATOMS: atom_id res chain seq x y z
N MET A 1 -14.45 17.94 22.23
CA MET A 1 -14.00 18.79 21.12
C MET A 1 -13.27 17.87 20.15
N SER A 2 -13.75 17.82 18.92
CA SER A 2 -13.39 16.85 17.88
C SER A 2 -11.89 16.77 17.68
N ASN A 3 -11.33 15.54 17.70
CA ASN A 3 -9.95 15.30 17.30
C ASN A 3 -9.90 15.47 15.77
N GLU A 4 -9.70 16.70 15.34
CA GLU A 4 -9.58 17.08 13.94
C GLU A 4 -8.22 16.55 13.46
N VAL A 5 -8.22 15.30 12.99
CA VAL A 5 -7.08 14.71 12.28
C VAL A 5 -6.74 15.72 11.18
N ALA A 6 -5.56 16.35 11.29
CA ALA A 6 -5.17 17.44 10.41
C ALA A 6 -5.29 16.97 8.96
N LYS A 7 -6.36 17.40 8.27
CA LYS A 7 -6.59 17.08 6.87
C LYS A 7 -5.41 17.60 6.08
N VAL A 8 -4.63 16.70 5.52
CA VAL A 8 -3.49 17.05 4.69
C VAL A 8 -4.05 17.40 3.31
N GLU A 9 -3.75 18.60 2.80
CA GLU A 9 -4.16 18.98 1.45
C GLU A 9 -3.28 18.26 0.42
N VAL A 10 -3.86 17.32 -0.33
CA VAL A 10 -3.15 16.55 -1.36
C VAL A 10 -3.22 17.29 -2.69
N ILE A 11 -2.13 17.97 -3.05
CA ILE A 11 -2.04 18.71 -4.32
C ILE A 11 -1.38 17.82 -5.39
N ALA A 12 -2.16 17.48 -6.40
CA ALA A 12 -1.66 16.79 -7.59
C ALA A 12 -0.90 17.75 -8.52
N SER A 13 0.31 17.38 -8.94
CA SER A 13 1.13 18.23 -9.82
C SER A 13 0.46 18.46 -11.20
N PRO A 14 0.74 19.59 -11.87
CA PRO A 14 0.21 19.85 -13.22
C PRO A 14 0.60 18.79 -14.25
N GLU A 15 1.76 18.15 -14.09
CA GLU A 15 2.18 17.02 -14.93
C GLU A 15 1.31 15.78 -14.67
N PHE A 16 1.10 15.45 -13.39
CA PHE A 16 0.26 14.34 -13.00
C PHE A 16 -1.18 14.53 -13.49
N GLN A 17 -1.78 15.71 -13.29
CA GLN A 17 -3.11 16.05 -13.78
C GLN A 17 -3.24 15.92 -15.31
N ARG A 18 -2.21 16.33 -16.07
CA ARG A 18 -2.19 16.16 -17.54
C ARG A 18 -2.14 14.70 -17.94
N ARG A 19 -1.26 13.91 -17.31
CA ARG A 19 -1.14 12.47 -17.56
C ARG A 19 -2.41 11.72 -17.16
N LEU A 20 -3.02 12.09 -16.04
CA LEU A 20 -4.26 11.52 -15.55
C LEU A 20 -5.42 11.80 -16.50
N LYS A 21 -5.57 13.04 -16.99
CA LYS A 21 -6.56 13.39 -18.02
C LYS A 21 -6.38 12.60 -19.31
N ALA A 22 -5.13 12.41 -19.75
CA ALA A 22 -4.84 11.58 -20.92
C ALA A 22 -5.19 10.10 -20.67
N LEU A 23 -4.95 9.60 -19.46
CA LEU A 23 -5.26 8.23 -19.06
C LEU A 23 -6.78 8.00 -18.94
N ALA A 24 -7.50 8.96 -18.37
CA ALA A 24 -8.96 8.92 -18.21
C ALA A 24 -9.71 8.87 -19.55
N LYS A 25 -9.12 9.41 -20.63
CA LYS A 25 -9.67 9.25 -21.99
C LYS A 25 -9.65 7.79 -22.47
N ARG A 26 -8.70 6.99 -21.97
CA ARG A 26 -8.50 5.59 -22.37
C ARG A 26 -9.08 4.61 -21.36
N TYR A 27 -9.22 5.02 -20.10
CA TYR A 27 -9.70 4.22 -18.98
C TYR A 27 -10.78 5.01 -18.23
N ARG A 28 -12.05 4.71 -18.49
CA ARG A 28 -13.20 5.54 -18.07
C ARG A 28 -13.41 5.59 -16.54
N LYS A 29 -12.82 4.67 -15.77
CA LYS A 29 -12.94 4.56 -14.30
C LYS A 29 -11.65 4.87 -13.52
N VAL A 30 -10.64 5.45 -14.18
CA VAL A 30 -9.34 5.71 -13.55
C VAL A 30 -9.41 6.64 -12.33
N TYR A 31 -10.42 7.50 -12.26
CA TYR A 31 -10.64 8.37 -11.09
C TYR A 31 -11.21 7.58 -9.90
N ASP A 32 -12.14 6.66 -10.14
CA ASP A 32 -12.71 5.79 -9.10
C ASP A 32 -11.62 4.94 -8.42
N ASP A 33 -10.67 4.43 -9.21
CA ASP A 33 -9.55 3.64 -8.71
C ASP A 33 -8.54 4.44 -7.86
N LEU A 34 -8.51 5.78 -8.03
CA LEU A 34 -7.58 6.67 -7.35
C LEU A 34 -8.17 7.34 -6.11
N GLN A 35 -9.50 7.48 -6.07
CA GLN A 35 -10.24 8.09 -4.96
C GLN A 35 -9.85 7.54 -3.59
N PRO A 36 -9.81 6.21 -3.34
CA PRO A 36 -9.45 5.67 -2.02
C PRO A 36 -8.00 6.01 -1.65
N ILE A 37 -7.10 6.10 -2.64
CA ILE A 37 -5.71 6.47 -2.39
C ILE A 37 -5.62 7.95 -1.98
N PHE A 38 -6.38 8.84 -2.63
CA PHE A 38 -6.42 10.24 -2.21
C PHE A 38 -7.01 10.41 -0.81
N GLU A 39 -8.07 9.66 -0.47
CA GLU A 39 -8.67 9.66 0.87
C GLU A 39 -7.70 9.14 1.95
N ASP A 40 -6.93 8.09 1.65
CA ASP A 40 -5.85 7.60 2.53
C ASP A 40 -4.76 8.67 2.73
N LEU A 41 -4.38 9.39 1.67
CA LEU A 41 -3.39 10.47 1.76
C LEU A 41 -3.90 11.69 2.52
N GLU A 42 -5.16 12.07 2.32
CA GLU A 42 -5.81 13.20 3.01
C GLU A 42 -6.04 12.90 4.51
N SER A 43 -6.24 11.62 4.85
CA SER A 43 -6.39 11.14 6.23
C SER A 43 -5.05 10.97 6.97
N GLY A 44 -3.92 11.26 6.32
CA GLY A 44 -2.58 11.20 6.91
C GLY A 44 -1.95 9.81 6.87
N ILE A 45 -2.51 8.87 6.10
CA ILE A 45 -1.91 7.56 5.82
C ILE A 45 -0.93 7.74 4.65
N PHE A 46 0.31 8.14 4.97
CA PHE A 46 1.34 8.38 3.95
C PHE A 46 1.84 7.07 3.33
N LEU A 47 1.42 6.78 2.10
CA LEU A 47 1.88 5.62 1.32
C LEU A 47 3.17 5.96 0.54
N GLY A 48 4.34 5.79 1.17
CA GLY A 48 5.64 5.84 0.48
C GLY A 48 6.77 6.47 1.30
N ASP A 49 7.97 6.54 0.70
CA ASP A 49 9.13 7.19 1.31
C ASP A 49 9.11 8.70 1.10
N GLN A 50 9.47 9.43 2.15
CA GLN A 50 9.87 10.82 2.06
C GLN A 50 11.19 10.91 1.30
N ILE A 51 11.19 11.57 0.14
CA ILE A 51 12.45 11.94 -0.53
C ILE A 51 13.14 12.98 0.36
N SER A 52 14.29 12.62 0.93
CA SER A 52 15.08 13.53 1.76
C SER A 52 15.63 14.67 0.88
N GLY A 53 15.39 15.93 1.27
CA GLY A 53 15.88 17.11 0.54
C GLY A 53 14.81 17.98 -0.13
N THR A 54 13.52 17.71 0.10
CA THR A 54 12.41 18.57 -0.37
C THR A 54 11.44 18.91 0.76
N ASN A 55 10.84 20.12 0.74
CA ASN A 55 9.80 20.55 1.68
C ASN A 55 8.43 19.86 1.46
N TYR A 56 8.36 18.82 0.61
CA TYR A 56 7.14 18.11 0.24
C TYR A 56 7.35 16.60 0.27
N THR A 57 6.30 15.86 0.64
CA THR A 57 6.22 14.39 0.49
C THR A 57 5.78 14.06 -0.94
N VAL A 58 6.62 13.38 -1.72
CA VAL A 58 6.32 13.00 -3.11
C VAL A 58 6.00 11.52 -3.20
N LEU A 59 4.77 11.19 -3.62
CA LEU A 59 4.29 9.81 -3.70
C LEU A 59 4.10 9.38 -5.15
N LYS A 60 4.67 8.23 -5.52
CA LYS A 60 4.56 7.66 -6.87
C LYS A 60 3.38 6.70 -6.93
N LEU A 61 2.26 7.17 -7.48
CA LEU A 61 1.09 6.34 -7.75
C LEU A 61 1.30 5.53 -9.03
N ARG A 62 1.20 4.19 -8.94
CA ARG A 62 1.21 3.29 -10.11
C ARG A 62 -0.17 2.66 -10.28
N ILE A 63 -0.87 3.08 -11.33
CA ILE A 63 -2.21 2.60 -11.64
C ILE A 63 -2.09 1.30 -12.46
N ARG A 64 -2.74 0.21 -12.02
CA ARG A 64 -2.80 -1.05 -12.77
C ARG A 64 -3.51 -0.82 -14.10
N LYS A 65 -3.01 -1.43 -15.19
CA LYS A 65 -3.64 -1.38 -16.52
C LYS A 65 -4.90 -2.26 -16.49
N CYS A 66 -6.07 -1.68 -16.23
CA CYS A 66 -7.34 -2.41 -16.24
C CYS A 66 -7.98 -2.36 -17.64
N SER A 67 -7.96 -3.47 -18.36
CA SER A 67 -8.78 -3.66 -19.56
C SER A 67 -10.09 -4.34 -19.20
N THR A 68 -11.19 -3.68 -19.54
CA THR A 68 -12.48 -4.29 -19.89
C THR A 68 -13.35 -4.79 -18.73
N THR A 69 -14.39 -4.00 -18.43
CA THR A 69 -15.82 -4.31 -18.28
C THR A 69 -16.31 -5.59 -17.54
N GLU A 70 -15.54 -6.66 -17.38
CA GLU A 70 -15.95 -7.89 -16.67
C GLU A 70 -15.87 -7.77 -15.14
N LYS A 71 -15.16 -6.76 -14.61
CA LYS A 71 -15.09 -6.47 -13.16
C LYS A 71 -16.07 -5.41 -12.67
N ILE A 72 -17.07 -5.02 -13.46
CA ILE A 72 -18.11 -4.07 -13.05
C ILE A 72 -19.10 -4.70 -12.03
N LEU A 73 -18.92 -5.99 -11.68
CA LEU A 73 -19.59 -6.64 -10.54
C LEU A 73 -18.75 -6.72 -9.26
N MET A 74 -17.52 -6.17 -9.22
CA MET A 74 -16.80 -6.02 -7.96
C MET A 74 -17.18 -4.68 -7.35
N ASP A 75 -18.08 -4.78 -6.38
CA ASP A 75 -18.49 -3.77 -5.41
C ASP A 75 -17.38 -2.77 -5.08
N SER A 76 -17.71 -1.48 -5.06
CA SER A 76 -16.84 -0.40 -4.57
C SER A 76 -16.38 -0.60 -3.13
N ASP A 77 -16.91 -1.61 -2.42
CA ASP A 77 -16.63 -1.89 -1.01
C ASP A 77 -15.47 -2.86 -0.76
N ARG A 78 -14.84 -3.49 -1.76
CA ARG A 78 -13.82 -4.53 -1.50
C ARG A 78 -12.67 -4.53 -2.49
N LEU A 79 -11.75 -3.56 -2.36
CA LEU A 79 -10.41 -3.70 -2.92
C LEU A 79 -9.77 -5.01 -2.39
N PRO A 80 -9.17 -5.85 -3.25
CA PRO A 80 -8.57 -7.10 -2.81
C PRO A 80 -7.49 -6.85 -1.75
N ASN A 81 -7.45 -7.70 -0.72
CA ASN A 81 -6.41 -7.64 0.30
C ASN A 81 -5.11 -8.21 -0.27
N ILE A 82 -4.24 -7.34 -0.78
CA ILE A 82 -3.01 -7.74 -1.49
C ILE A 82 -1.91 -8.01 -0.48
N HIS A 83 -1.36 -9.23 -0.50
CA HIS A 83 -0.24 -9.61 0.35
C HIS A 83 1.06 -8.87 -0.06
N PRO A 84 1.92 -8.44 0.87
CA PRO A 84 3.17 -7.74 0.55
C PRO A 84 4.11 -8.53 -0.38
N GLY A 85 4.04 -9.86 -0.34
CA GLY A 85 4.75 -10.75 -1.24
C GLY A 85 4.34 -10.63 -2.72
N GLU A 86 3.06 -10.36 -3.00
CA GLU A 86 2.60 -10.07 -4.36
C GLU A 86 3.21 -8.76 -4.86
N ILE A 87 3.27 -7.74 -4.01
CA ILE A 87 3.88 -6.44 -4.33
C ILE A 87 5.38 -6.60 -4.57
N LEU A 88 6.08 -7.34 -3.71
CA LEU A 88 7.50 -7.65 -3.89
C LEU A 88 7.75 -8.31 -5.26
N ARG A 89 6.89 -9.27 -5.65
CA ARG A 89 7.00 -9.95 -6.95
C ARG A 89 6.79 -8.98 -8.12
N MET A 90 5.63 -8.32 -8.15
CA MET A 90 5.16 -7.57 -9.32
C MET A 90 5.83 -6.20 -9.49
N GLU A 91 6.17 -5.53 -8.39
CA GLU A 91 6.69 -4.16 -8.42
C GLU A 91 8.22 -4.09 -8.37
N PHE A 92 8.87 -5.15 -7.87
CA PHE A 92 10.32 -5.17 -7.70
C PHE A 92 10.99 -6.31 -8.46
N LEU A 93 10.60 -7.57 -8.23
CA LEU A 93 11.32 -8.70 -8.84
C LEU A 93 11.13 -8.80 -10.35
N GLU A 94 9.88 -8.77 -10.82
CA GLU A 94 9.57 -8.87 -12.25
C GLU A 94 10.14 -7.69 -13.07
N PRO A 95 9.98 -6.42 -12.66
CA PRO A 95 10.48 -5.29 -13.46
C PRO A 95 12.00 -5.16 -13.44
N LEU A 96 12.67 -5.67 -12.40
CA LEU A 96 14.13 -5.65 -12.27
C LEU A 96 14.79 -6.96 -12.74
N GLU A 97 14.00 -7.94 -13.20
CA GLU A 97 14.46 -9.27 -13.60
C GLU A 97 15.28 -9.98 -12.51
N ILE A 98 14.88 -9.80 -11.25
CA ILE A 98 15.56 -10.39 -10.09
C ILE A 98 14.87 -11.69 -9.72
N THR A 99 15.62 -12.80 -9.71
CA THR A 99 15.09 -14.09 -9.30
C THR A 99 14.97 -14.17 -7.77
N PRO A 100 14.04 -14.96 -7.22
CA PRO A 100 13.95 -15.20 -5.78
C PRO A 100 15.26 -15.76 -5.18
N TYR A 101 15.96 -16.59 -5.95
CA TYR A 101 17.28 -17.10 -5.59
C TYR A 101 18.29 -15.96 -5.44
N ARG A 102 18.38 -15.08 -6.45
CA ARG A 102 19.28 -13.92 -6.42
C ARG A 102 18.96 -13.01 -5.25
N LEU A 103 17.70 -12.64 -5.05
CA LEU A 103 17.27 -11.81 -3.91
C LEU A 103 17.72 -12.43 -2.58
N SER A 104 17.50 -13.74 -2.40
CA SER A 104 17.87 -14.43 -1.17
C SER A 104 19.37 -14.36 -0.86
N LYS A 105 20.22 -14.48 -1.89
CA LYS A 105 21.67 -14.36 -1.77
C LYS A 105 22.10 -12.93 -1.47
N ASP A 106 21.54 -11.97 -2.19
CA ASP A 106 21.93 -10.57 -2.08
C ASP A 106 21.55 -9.98 -0.71
N ILE A 107 20.40 -10.35 -0.15
CA ILE A 107 19.94 -9.84 1.15
C ILE A 107 20.29 -10.75 2.34
N GLY A 108 20.96 -11.88 2.07
CA GLY A 108 21.48 -12.80 3.09
C GLY A 108 20.39 -13.51 3.90
N VAL A 109 19.35 -14.02 3.24
CA VAL A 109 18.28 -14.82 3.88
C VAL A 109 18.09 -16.16 3.17
N ALA A 110 17.45 -17.12 3.84
CA ALA A 110 17.13 -18.40 3.23
C ALA A 110 16.20 -18.21 2.02
N GLN A 111 16.48 -18.92 0.92
CA GLN A 111 15.65 -18.90 -0.28
C GLN A 111 14.22 -19.37 0.01
N THR A 112 14.05 -20.32 0.92
CA THR A 112 12.74 -20.80 1.39
C THR A 112 11.91 -19.65 1.96
N ARG A 113 12.49 -18.80 2.81
CA ARG A 113 11.82 -17.61 3.36
C ARG A 113 11.32 -16.69 2.26
N ILE A 114 12.15 -16.39 1.25
CA ILE A 114 11.71 -15.56 0.12
C ILE A 114 10.58 -16.25 -0.66
N GLY A 115 10.70 -17.55 -0.92
CA GLY A 115 9.66 -18.32 -1.58
C GLY A 115 8.33 -18.30 -0.82
N GLU A 116 8.37 -18.43 0.50
CA GLU A 116 7.17 -18.37 1.36
C GLU A 116 6.55 -16.98 1.38
N ILE A 117 7.34 -15.90 1.43
CA ILE A 117 6.85 -14.53 1.31
C ILE A 117 6.15 -14.34 -0.05
N LEU A 118 6.80 -14.74 -1.15
CA LEU A 118 6.27 -14.60 -2.52
C LEU A 118 5.04 -15.48 -2.80
N SER A 119 4.86 -16.54 -2.02
CA SER A 119 3.68 -17.42 -2.07
C SER A 119 2.66 -17.10 -0.98
N GLU A 120 2.81 -15.97 -0.29
CA GLU A 120 1.83 -15.42 0.67
C GLU A 120 1.64 -16.29 1.93
N LYS A 121 2.63 -17.15 2.21
CA LYS A 121 2.63 -18.05 3.36
C LYS A 121 3.40 -17.50 4.55
N HIS A 122 4.18 -16.43 4.33
CA HIS A 122 4.99 -15.82 5.38
C HIS A 122 4.93 -14.29 5.28
N SER A 123 4.65 -13.66 6.42
CA SER A 123 4.70 -12.21 6.60
C SER A 123 6.10 -11.64 6.47
N ILE A 124 6.20 -10.38 6.06
CA ILE A 124 7.45 -9.61 6.12
C ILE A 124 7.71 -9.18 7.56
N THR A 125 8.81 -9.66 8.13
CA THR A 125 9.29 -9.25 9.47
C THR A 125 10.11 -7.95 9.41
N ALA A 126 10.32 -7.30 10.55
CA ALA A 126 11.18 -6.10 10.64
C ALA A 126 12.61 -6.33 10.12
N ASP A 127 13.23 -7.49 10.41
CA ASP A 127 14.55 -7.85 9.85
C ASP A 127 14.50 -7.95 8.32
N THR A 128 13.48 -8.61 7.77
CA THR A 128 13.30 -8.72 6.32
C THR A 128 13.03 -7.35 5.68
N ALA A 129 12.23 -6.50 6.32
CA ALA A 129 11.96 -5.14 5.87
C ALA A 129 13.23 -4.28 5.81
N LEU A 130 14.09 -4.34 6.83
CA LEU A 130 15.39 -3.64 6.84
C LEU A 130 16.32 -4.13 5.72
N ARG A 131 16.31 -5.44 5.44
CA ARG A 131 17.11 -6.04 4.37
C ARG A 131 16.61 -5.62 2.98
N LEU A 132 15.31 -5.71 2.76
CA LEU A 132 14.68 -5.27 1.50
C LEU A 132 14.87 -3.76 1.28
N SER A 133 14.76 -2.97 2.34
CA SER A 133 15.04 -1.52 2.34
C SER A 133 16.46 -1.21 1.85
N LYS A 134 17.47 -1.87 2.44
CA LYS A 134 18.86 -1.70 2.00
C LYS A 134 19.09 -2.11 0.54
N TYR A 135 18.38 -3.13 0.06
CA TYR A 135 18.56 -3.67 -1.27
C TYR A 135 17.85 -2.85 -2.36
N PHE A 136 16.60 -2.44 -2.13
CA PHE A 136 15.79 -1.72 -3.10
C PHE A 136 15.84 -0.19 -2.95
N GLY A 137 16.45 0.31 -1.86
CA GLY A 137 16.62 1.74 -1.61
C GLY A 137 15.36 2.45 -1.10
N ASN A 138 14.32 1.70 -0.74
CA ASN A 138 13.14 2.24 -0.06
C ASN A 138 13.27 2.10 1.47
N SER A 139 12.35 2.65 2.27
CA SER A 139 12.41 2.51 3.73
C SER A 139 11.94 1.14 4.23
N ALA A 140 12.41 0.74 5.41
CA ALA A 140 11.85 -0.43 6.10
C ALA A 140 10.37 -0.21 6.47
N GLN A 141 9.98 1.04 6.74
CA GLN A 141 8.60 1.38 7.07
C GLN A 141 7.65 1.12 5.90
N PHE A 142 8.10 1.34 4.65
CA PHE A 142 7.33 0.98 3.46
C PHE A 142 6.89 -0.49 3.51
N TRP A 143 7.82 -1.42 3.74
CA TRP A 143 7.51 -2.85 3.81
C TRP A 143 6.63 -3.21 5.01
N MET A 144 6.89 -2.61 6.18
CA MET A 144 6.09 -2.84 7.38
C MET A 144 4.65 -2.31 7.23
N ASN A 145 4.46 -1.18 6.54
CA ASN A 145 3.14 -0.63 6.26
C ASN A 145 2.32 -1.56 5.37
N LEU A 146 2.94 -2.14 4.34
CA LEU A 146 2.28 -3.14 3.49
C LEU A 146 1.79 -4.34 4.32
N GLN A 147 2.66 -4.87 5.19
CA GLN A 147 2.31 -5.99 6.06
C GLN A 147 1.18 -5.62 7.01
N THR A 148 1.30 -4.48 7.68
CA THR A 148 0.31 -4.01 8.66
C THR A 148 -1.06 -3.81 8.00
N GLN A 149 -1.10 -3.20 6.82
CA GLN A 149 -2.37 -3.01 6.09
C GLN A 149 -3.00 -4.31 5.65
N TYR A 150 -2.18 -5.28 5.22
CA TYR A 150 -2.67 -6.60 4.87
C TYR A 150 -3.25 -7.31 6.10
N ASP A 151 -2.52 -7.34 7.20
CA ASP A 151 -2.92 -8.01 8.44
C ASP A 151 -4.18 -7.37 9.04
N LEU A 152 -4.27 -6.03 9.05
CA LEU A 152 -5.45 -5.31 9.55
C LEU A 152 -6.70 -5.62 8.72
N ARG A 153 -6.59 -5.59 7.39
CA ARG A 153 -7.73 -5.92 6.51
C ARG A 153 -8.14 -7.39 6.64
N GLN A 154 -7.16 -8.27 6.76
CA GLN A 154 -7.41 -9.70 6.98
C GLN A 154 -8.15 -9.91 8.29
N ALA A 155 -7.65 -9.32 9.38
CA ALA A 155 -8.26 -9.43 10.71
C ALA A 155 -9.67 -8.81 10.75
N GLN A 156 -9.87 -7.67 10.08
CA GLN A 156 -11.17 -7.00 9.97
C GLN A 156 -12.21 -7.87 9.25
N GLU A 157 -11.82 -8.57 8.20
CA GLU A 157 -12.73 -9.44 7.47
C GLU A 157 -13.04 -10.73 8.25
N GLU A 158 -12.03 -11.34 8.88
CA GLU A 158 -12.19 -12.56 9.68
C GLU A 158 -13.00 -12.35 10.97
N ASN A 159 -12.84 -11.20 11.61
CA ASN A 159 -13.41 -10.91 12.93
C ASN A 159 -14.43 -9.77 12.91
N ARG A 160 -15.01 -9.47 11.73
CA ARG A 160 -15.95 -8.35 11.54
C ARG A 160 -17.04 -8.31 12.61
N GLU A 161 -17.68 -9.45 12.85
CA GLU A 161 -18.77 -9.57 13.83
C GLU A 161 -18.31 -9.33 15.27
N ILE A 162 -17.06 -9.66 15.60
CA ILE A 162 -16.54 -9.41 16.95
C ILE A 162 -16.33 -7.90 17.12
N TYR A 163 -15.68 -7.26 16.14
CA TYR A 163 -15.31 -5.85 16.23
C TYR A 163 -16.51 -4.90 16.24
N THR A 164 -17.62 -5.25 15.58
CA THR A 164 -18.84 -4.42 15.58
C THR A 164 -19.50 -4.31 16.94
N HIS A 165 -19.27 -5.28 17.84
CA HIS A 165 -19.87 -5.30 19.18
C HIS A 165 -18.94 -4.75 20.28
N ILE A 166 -17.70 -4.38 19.94
CA ILE A 166 -16.77 -3.80 20.93
C ILE A 166 -17.22 -2.37 21.25
N PRO A 167 -17.55 -2.07 22.52
CA PRO A 167 -17.97 -0.73 22.90
C PRO A 167 -16.80 0.26 22.84
N VAL A 168 -17.05 1.46 22.33
CA VAL A 168 -16.07 2.55 22.30
C VAL A 168 -16.10 3.30 23.62
N VAL A 169 -14.97 3.35 24.32
CA VAL A 169 -14.83 4.18 25.52
C VAL A 169 -14.74 5.65 25.09
N GLN A 170 -15.74 6.46 25.46
CA GLN A 170 -15.67 7.90 25.27
C GLN A 170 -14.74 8.49 26.33
N LEU A 171 -13.57 8.99 25.92
CA LEU A 171 -12.68 9.77 26.78
C LEU A 171 -13.25 11.18 26.93
N THR A 172 -14.30 11.32 27.74
CA THR A 172 -14.73 12.60 28.28
C THR A 172 -13.97 12.84 29.58
N HIS A 173 -13.22 13.95 29.63
CA HIS A 173 -12.46 14.51 30.76
C HIS A 173 -11.01 14.01 30.95
N LEU A 174 -10.11 14.60 30.18
CA LEU A 174 -8.79 15.02 30.69
C LEU A 174 -8.68 16.52 30.38
N ASN A 175 -9.09 17.33 31.36
CA ASN A 175 -8.88 18.77 31.37
C ASN A 175 -7.41 19.08 31.66
#